data_AF-A0A0F8YJL1-F1
#
_entry.id   AF-A0A0F8YJL1-F1
#
_cell.length_a   1.000
_cell.length_b   1.000
_cell.length_c   1.000
_cell.angle_alpha   90.00
_cell.angle_beta   90.00
_cell.angle_gamma   90.00
#
_symmetry.space_group_name_H-M   'P 1'
#
loop_
_entity.id
_entity.type
_entity.pdbx_description
1 polymer ?
#
loop_
_entity_poly.entity_id
_entity_poly.type
_entity_poly.pdbx_seq_one_letter_code
_entity_poly.pdbx_strand_id
1 'polypeptide(L)' 'ELEGIDGSGDSGGPLIIEKNGKQYLTGLFSWDYVEGDLKSFKHGLYGGKSYQVRISNYINWLNETIKSN' A
#
# COMPACT_ATOMS: atom_id res chain seq x y z
N GLU A 1 9.53 -6.90 -19.57
CA GLU A 1 9.66 -6.64 -18.12
C GLU A 1 8.44 -5.86 -17.71
N LEU A 2 7.51 -6.48 -17.00
CA LEU A 2 6.32 -5.79 -16.48
C LEU A 2 6.52 -5.72 -14.97
N GLU A 3 6.67 -4.50 -14.45
CA GLU A 3 6.54 -4.23 -13.04
C GLU A 3 5.12 -3.71 -12.76
N GLY A 4 4.46 -4.33 -11.79
CA GLY A 4 3.14 -3.90 -11.32
C GLY A 4 3.28 -2.86 -10.23
N ILE A 5 2.53 -1.77 -10.36
CA ILE A 5 2.16 -0.87 -9.26
C ILE A 5 0.70 -1.19 -8.90
N ASP A 6 0.28 -0.86 -7.69
CA ASP A 6 -1.13 -0.97 -7.30
C ASP A 6 -2.03 -0.14 -8.24
N GLY A 7 -3.26 -0.61 -8.41
CA GLY A 7 -4.30 0.10 -9.12
C GLY A 7 -5.26 0.78 -8.16
N SER A 8 -6.12 1.66 -8.68
CA SER A 8 -7.12 2.36 -7.86
C SER A 8 -8.04 1.42 -7.06
N GLY A 9 -8.29 0.21 -7.56
CA GLY A 9 -9.11 -0.80 -6.88
C GLY A 9 -8.42 -1.48 -5.68
N ASP A 10 -7.10 -1.35 -5.57
CA ASP A 10 -6.30 -1.97 -4.51
C ASP A 10 -6.20 -1.08 -3.27
N SER A 11 -6.72 0.16 -3.32
CA SER A 11 -6.71 1.11 -2.21
C SER A 11 -7.32 0.51 -0.93
N GLY A 12 -6.61 0.64 0.19
CA GLY A 12 -6.94 0.02 1.47
C GLY A 12 -6.49 -1.44 1.59
N GLY A 13 -6.02 -2.05 0.50
CA GLY A 13 -5.49 -3.41 0.47
C GLY A 13 -4.16 -3.55 1.22
N PRO A 14 -3.79 -4.78 1.62
CA PRO A 14 -2.63 -5.03 2.47
C PRO A 14 -1.31 -4.97 1.70
N LEU A 15 -0.33 -4.24 2.25
CA LEU A 15 1.07 -4.36 1.89
C LEU A 15 1.75 -5.35 2.85
N ILE A 16 2.22 -6.46 2.29
CA ILE A 16 2.75 -7.60 3.03
C ILE A 16 4.25 -7.75 2.75
N ILE A 17 5.04 -7.94 3.80
CA ILE A 17 6.42 -8.43 3.67
C ILE A 17 6.49 -9.86 4.21
N GLU A 18 7.27 -10.72 3.55
CA GLU A 18 7.63 -12.03 4.08
C GLU A 18 8.97 -11.96 4.80
N LYS A 19 9.04 -12.51 6.00
CA LYS A 19 10.29 -12.73 6.73
C LYS A 19 10.27 -14.11 7.38
N ASN A 20 11.23 -14.95 7.02
CA ASN A 20 11.40 -16.31 7.55
C ASN A 20 10.12 -17.17 7.40
N GLY A 21 9.47 -17.14 6.23
CA GLY A 21 8.25 -17.90 5.97
C GLY A 21 6.99 -17.37 6.69
N LYS A 22 7.08 -16.22 7.36
CA LYS A 22 5.93 -15.54 7.98
C LYS A 22 5.63 -14.24 7.25
N GLN A 23 4.34 -14.03 6.96
CA GLN A 23 3.82 -12.79 6.39
C GLN A 23 3.52 -11.76 7.48
N TYR A 24 3.91 -10.51 7.21
CA TYR A 24 3.68 -9.37 8.10
C TYR A 24 2.97 -8.27 7.33
N LEU A 25 1.82 -7.83 7.87
CA LEU A 25 1.15 -6.62 7.40
C LEU A 25 1.96 -5.40 7.83
N THR A 26 2.44 -4.62 6.86
CA THR A 26 3.33 -3.47 7.12
C THR A 26 2.75 -2.15 6.67
N GLY A 27 1.88 -2.19 5.67
CA GLY A 27 1.18 -1.03 5.20
C GLY A 27 -0.18 -1.34 4.60
N LEU A 28 -0.88 -0.29 4.20
CA LEU A 28 -2.08 -0.37 3.37
C LEU A 28 -1.88 0.54 2.16
N PHE A 29 -2.25 0.08 0.96
CA PHE A 29 -2.26 0.93 -0.22
C PHE A 29 -3.16 2.15 0.01
N SER A 30 -2.74 3.32 -0.46
CA SER A 30 -3.46 4.57 -0.18
C SER A 30 -3.66 5.40 -1.44
N TRP A 31 -2.59 5.85 -2.08
CA TRP A 31 -2.69 6.66 -3.28
C TRP A 31 -1.38 6.67 -4.08
N ASP A 32 -1.51 6.91 -5.38
CA ASP A 32 -0.37 7.09 -6.28
C ASP A 32 -0.13 8.55 -6.59
N TYR A 33 1.14 8.92 -6.67
CA TYR A 33 1.54 10.21 -7.19
C TYR A 33 1.64 10.17 -8.70
N VAL A 34 0.90 11.08 -9.34
CA VAL A 34 0.90 11.29 -10.78
C VAL A 34 1.56 12.64 -11.08
N GLU A 35 2.58 12.62 -11.91
CA GLU A 35 3.20 13.81 -12.45
C GLU A 35 2.54 14.19 -13.79
N GLY A 36 2.19 15.46 -13.97
CA GLY A 36 1.58 15.96 -15.21
C GLY A 36 0.07 15.69 -15.31
N ASP A 37 -0.43 15.61 -16.55
CA ASP A 37 -1.87 15.42 -16.82
C ASP A 37 -2.27 13.95 -16.64
N LEU A 38 -3.28 13.70 -15.79
CA LEU A 38 -3.91 12.40 -15.58
C LEU A 38 -4.35 11.71 -16.87
N LYS A 39 -4.75 12.46 -17.91
CA LYS A 39 -5.13 11.87 -19.22
C LYS A 39 -3.97 11.15 -19.91
N SER A 40 -2.75 11.56 -19.62
CA SER A 40 -1.53 11.00 -20.19
C SER A 40 -0.88 9.93 -19.30
N PHE A 41 -1.38 9.79 -18.08
CA PHE A 41 -0.85 8.85 -17.10
C PHE A 41 -1.03 7.40 -17.55
N LYS A 42 0.00 6.59 -17.29
CA LYS A 42 0.01 5.16 -17.56
C LYS A 42 0.50 4.43 -16.31
N HIS A 43 -0.37 3.61 -15.73
CA HIS A 43 0.01 2.70 -14.64
C HIS A 43 0.96 1.60 -15.12
N GLY A 44 1.66 0.98 -14.17
CA GLY A 44 2.50 -0.20 -14.42
C GLY A 44 3.81 0.09 -15.15
N LEU A 45 4.30 1.34 -15.04
CA LEU A 45 5.60 1.75 -15.57
C LEU A 45 6.59 2.01 -14.43
N TYR A 46 7.87 1.74 -14.70
CA TYR A 46 8.97 2.09 -13.80
C TYR A 46 8.98 3.60 -13.50
N GLY A 47 9.36 3.93 -12.26
CA GLY A 47 9.47 5.32 -11.80
C GLY A 47 8.17 5.91 -11.24
N GLY A 48 7.05 5.18 -11.30
CA GLY A 48 5.85 5.50 -10.55
C GLY A 48 6.10 5.51 -9.04
N LYS A 49 5.33 6.31 -8.31
CA LYS A 49 5.43 6.42 -6.85
C LYS A 49 4.07 6.15 -6.22
N SER A 50 3.96 5.03 -5.51
CA SER A 50 2.82 4.69 -4.65
C SER A 50 3.12 5.05 -3.21
N TYR A 51 2.10 5.50 -2.48
CA TYR A 51 2.16 5.85 -1.07
C TYR A 51 1.26 4.90 -0.27
N GLN A 52 1.81 4.38 0.83
CA GLN A 52 1.12 3.45 1.71
C GLN A 52 1.05 3.99 3.13
N VAL A 53 -0.03 3.65 3.84
CA VAL A 53 -0.17 3.93 5.28
C VAL A 53 0.76 3.00 6.05
N ARG A 54 1.62 3.53 6.92
CA ARG A 54 2.49 2.72 7.78
C ARG A 54 1.71 2.17 8.98
N ILE A 55 1.46 0.87 9.01
CA ILE A 55 0.66 0.22 10.07
C ILE A 55 1.27 0.40 11.47
N SER A 56 2.60 0.39 11.59
CA SER A 56 3.25 0.55 12.90
C SER A 56 2.93 1.87 13.61
N ASN A 57 2.54 2.92 12.86
CA ASN A 57 2.15 4.21 13.45
C ASN A 57 0.80 4.12 14.18
N TYR A 58 -0.01 3.10 13.89
CA TYR A 58 -1.37 2.91 14.41
C TYR A 58 -1.49 1.67 15.30
N ILE A 59 -0.36 1.05 15.68
CA ILE A 59 -0.37 -0.26 16.35
C ILE A 59 -1.11 -0.26 17.69
N ASN A 60 -1.05 0.85 18.44
CA ASN A 60 -1.75 0.98 19.71
C ASN A 60 -3.27 0.97 19.50
N TRP A 61 -3.77 1.85 18.62
CA TRP A 61 -5.19 1.92 18.28
C TRP A 61 -5.72 0.59 17.72
N LEU A 62 -4.94 -0.07 16.84
CA LEU A 62 -5.29 -1.38 16.30
C LEU A 62 -5.43 -2.43 17.41
N ASN A 63 -4.45 -2.52 18.30
CA ASN A 63 -4.47 -3.47 19.40
C ASN A 63 -5.61 -3.19 20.39
N GLU A 64 -5.90 -1.93 20.69
CA GLU A 64 -7.03 -1.53 21.54
C GLU A 64 -8.37 -1.93 20.91
N THR A 65 -8.56 -1.60 19.62
CA THR A 65 -9.79 -1.89 18.88
C THR A 65 -10.04 -3.39 18.74
N ILE A 66 -9.00 -4.17 18.42
CA ILE A 66 -9.12 -5.63 18.29
C ILE A 66 -9.47 -6.27 19.64
N LYS A 67 -8.90 -5.79 20.75
CA LYS A 67 -9.20 -6.32 22.09
C LYS A 67 -10.63 -6.00 22.55
N SER A 68 -11.21 -4.90 22.08
CA SER A 68 -12.57 -4.49 22.44
C SER A 68 -13.67 -5.16 21.61
N ASN A 69 -13.31 -5.91 20.57
CA ASN A 69 -14.22 -6.71 19.74
C ASN A 69 -14.24 -8.17 20.19
#